data_AF-A0A453YNP9-F1
#
_entry.id   AF-A0A453YNP9-F1
#
_cell.length_a   1.000
_cell.length_b   1.000
_cell.length_c   1.000
_cell.angle_alpha   90.00
_cell.angle_beta   90.00
_cell.angle_gamma   90.00
#
_symmetry.space_group_name_H-M   'P 1'
#
loop_
_entity.id
_entity.type
_entity.pdbx_description
1 polymer ?
#
loop_
_entity_poly.entity_id
_entity_poly.type
_entity_poly.pdbx_seq_one_letter_code
_entity_poly.pdbx_strand_id
1 'polypeptide(L)'
;MYSMKLCTVALVSLVIGNISASNVHGSTSSTLRMRIEPQALTTSLAQTAKFALLVHGCSEDEHNLTITWDVEDVIEVSPSSITVTGCNDKNISVEVSASQQGRFIIRPIIISSAPFTDNGRLFVQLKVAKYRPLIIISMLIGWTYTVCWTIGDYFQAWTSYRRKSVVGLSFDFLYLNIVGNCCYATFNVVLFASEYIEEEYFRRHPFGLNPVVANDVGYAVHAVFGNLVLITQCYIYQSGGNVVSTAVKLLISGYVVMVSVFFTLTIQHQMHWLDFLYILSYVKLSTNLIKYIPQVLMNYQRKSTEGFAISNRLLDMAGGLLSLMQMVLNGWNYDDWQSIVGAPVKFGLGFVSIFFDIIFMVQHYVCYNNRKGEQKAS
;
A
#
# COMPACT_ATOMS: atom_id res chain seq x y z
N MET A 1 -21.57 -1.81 17.23
CA MET A 1 -22.52 -1.26 16.23
C MET A 1 -21.89 -0.18 15.35
N TYR A 2 -21.24 0.87 15.89
CA TYR A 2 -20.68 1.98 15.10
C TYR A 2 -19.50 1.60 14.17
N SER A 3 -18.54 0.80 14.63
CA SER A 3 -17.41 0.35 13.78
C SER A 3 -17.85 -0.56 12.63
N MET A 4 -18.89 -1.39 12.87
CA MET A 4 -19.48 -2.22 11.82
C MET A 4 -20.14 -1.35 10.75
N LYS A 5 -20.87 -0.29 11.14
CA LYS A 5 -21.48 0.66 10.21
C LYS A 5 -20.45 1.37 9.33
N LEU A 6 -19.28 1.76 9.86
CA LEU A 6 -18.22 2.36 9.04
C LEU A 6 -17.64 1.36 8.03
N CYS A 7 -17.40 0.11 8.46
CA CYS A 7 -16.96 -0.93 7.56
C CYS A 7 -18.03 -1.20 6.48
N THR A 8 -19.32 -1.16 6.83
CA THR A 8 -20.42 -1.25 5.87
C THR A 8 -20.45 -0.05 4.93
N VAL A 9 -20.28 1.18 5.39
CA VAL A 9 -20.25 2.37 4.53
C VAL A 9 -19.08 2.28 3.55
N ALA A 10 -17.88 1.91 4.04
CA ALA A 10 -16.69 1.75 3.20
C ALA A 10 -16.82 0.59 2.20
N LEU A 11 -17.42 -0.54 2.60
CA LEU A 11 -17.74 -1.66 1.71
C LEU A 11 -18.87 -1.33 0.72
N VAL A 12 -19.83 -0.49 1.08
CA VAL A 12 -20.89 -0.01 0.17
C VAL A 12 -20.31 0.96 -0.85
N SER A 13 -19.30 1.76 -0.48
CA SER A 13 -18.50 2.55 -1.43
C SER A 13 -17.86 1.68 -2.52
N LEU A 14 -17.44 0.47 -2.13
CA LEU A 14 -16.82 -0.54 -3.01
C LEU A 14 -17.80 -1.05 -4.08
N VAL A 15 -19.09 -1.15 -3.75
CA VAL A 15 -20.15 -1.59 -4.68
C VAL A 15 -20.58 -0.44 -5.60
N ILE A 16 -20.72 0.78 -5.07
CA ILE A 16 -21.23 1.93 -5.84
C ILE A 16 -20.14 2.50 -6.77
N GLY A 17 -18.88 2.54 -6.36
CA GLY A 17 -17.77 2.99 -7.21
C GLY A 17 -17.60 2.15 -8.48
N ASN A 18 -17.84 0.83 -8.38
CA ASN A 18 -17.81 -0.07 -9.53
C ASN A 18 -19.02 0.10 -10.46
N ILE A 19 -20.19 0.52 -9.95
CA ILE A 19 -21.41 0.72 -10.77
C ILE A 19 -21.37 2.05 -11.53
N SER A 20 -20.80 3.11 -10.95
CA SER A 20 -20.66 4.39 -11.67
C SER A 20 -19.57 4.38 -12.75
N ALA A 21 -18.61 3.47 -12.67
CA ALA A 21 -17.48 3.35 -13.62
C ALA A 21 -17.83 2.58 -14.91
N SER A 22 -18.90 1.78 -14.93
CA SER A 22 -19.22 0.91 -16.07
C SER A 22 -19.95 1.58 -17.24
N ASN A 23 -20.24 2.89 -17.17
CA ASN A 23 -21.09 3.58 -18.14
C ASN A 23 -20.38 4.45 -19.19
N VAL A 24 -19.08 4.26 -19.41
CA VAL A 24 -18.36 4.98 -20.49
C VAL A 24 -17.80 3.98 -21.50
N HIS A 25 -18.62 3.60 -22.48
CA HIS A 25 -18.16 2.94 -23.69
C HIS A 25 -18.14 3.96 -24.83
N GLY A 26 -16.93 4.47 -25.14
CA GLY A 26 -16.64 5.31 -26.29
C GLY A 26 -16.32 4.47 -27.53
N SER A 27 -16.98 4.82 -28.63
CA SER A 27 -16.88 4.22 -29.96
C SER A 27 -15.45 4.08 -30.50
N THR A 28 -15.16 2.92 -31.08
CA THR A 28 -13.93 2.62 -31.84
C THR A 28 -13.84 3.40 -33.14
N SER A 29 -12.95 4.40 -33.18
CA SER A 29 -12.36 4.93 -34.42
C SER A 29 -10.94 4.36 -34.56
N SER A 30 -10.53 4.05 -35.79
CA SER A 30 -9.24 3.47 -36.18
C SER A 30 -8.06 4.46 -36.01
N THR A 31 -7.74 4.82 -34.77
CA THR A 31 -6.61 5.69 -34.44
C THR A 31 -5.34 4.88 -34.13
N LEU A 32 -4.17 5.37 -34.58
CA LEU A 32 -2.86 4.83 -34.20
C LEU A 32 -2.71 4.84 -32.67
N ARG A 33 -2.45 3.67 -32.06
CA ARG A 33 -2.27 3.50 -30.62
C ARG A 33 -0.90 2.90 -30.34
N MET A 34 -0.19 3.48 -29.39
CA MET A 34 1.10 2.96 -28.92
C MET A 34 1.04 2.61 -27.44
N ARG A 35 1.72 1.54 -27.04
CA ARG A 35 1.84 1.11 -25.66
C ARG A 35 3.25 0.60 -25.39
N ILE A 36 3.76 0.85 -24.19
CA ILE A 36 5.03 0.29 -23.75
C ILE A 36 4.79 -0.74 -22.65
N GLU A 37 5.41 -1.91 -22.79
CA GLU A 37 5.34 -3.00 -21.81
C GLU A 37 6.71 -3.63 -21.54
N PRO A 38 7.14 -3.78 -20.27
CA PRO A 38 6.53 -3.23 -19.05
C PRO A 38 6.86 -1.73 -18.87
N GLN A 39 5.97 -0.97 -18.23
CA GLN A 39 6.19 0.45 -17.89
C GLN A 39 7.19 0.67 -16.75
N ALA A 40 7.59 -0.40 -16.06
CA ALA A 40 8.53 -0.38 -14.95
C ALA A 40 9.58 -1.48 -15.12
N LEU A 41 10.84 -1.07 -15.16
CA LEU A 41 11.99 -1.96 -15.28
C LEU A 41 12.91 -1.79 -14.08
N THR A 42 13.52 -2.90 -13.66
CA THR A 42 14.58 -2.88 -12.65
C THR A 42 15.79 -3.62 -13.21
N THR A 43 16.94 -2.96 -13.28
CA THR A 43 18.21 -3.50 -13.77
C THR A 43 19.36 -3.13 -12.85
N SER A 44 20.58 -3.53 -13.21
CA SER A 44 21.82 -3.12 -12.56
C SER A 44 22.79 -2.54 -13.59
N LEU A 45 23.76 -1.72 -13.14
CA LEU A 45 24.75 -1.04 -13.99
C LEU A 45 25.43 -1.92 -15.06
N ALA A 46 25.62 -3.21 -14.79
CA ALA A 46 26.30 -4.14 -15.70
C ALA A 46 25.37 -4.86 -16.70
N GLN A 47 24.07 -4.56 -16.72
CA GLN A 47 23.08 -5.30 -17.52
C GLN A 47 22.16 -4.38 -18.32
N THR A 48 21.91 -4.76 -19.56
CA THR A 48 20.85 -4.16 -20.38
C THR A 48 19.49 -4.69 -19.96
N ALA A 49 18.51 -3.80 -19.89
CA ALA A 49 17.10 -4.12 -19.73
C ALA A 49 16.39 -4.03 -21.09
N LYS A 50 15.25 -4.70 -21.24
CA LYS A 50 14.45 -4.64 -22.47
C LYS A 50 13.01 -4.25 -22.15
N PHE A 51 12.43 -3.37 -22.96
CA PHE A 51 11.00 -3.16 -23.03
C PHE A 51 10.51 -3.31 -24.46
N ALA A 52 9.22 -3.62 -24.62
CA ALA A 52 8.55 -3.69 -25.90
C ALA A 52 7.76 -2.40 -26.14
N LEU A 53 7.96 -1.80 -27.31
CA LEU A 53 7.08 -0.79 -27.86
C LEU A 53 6.09 -1.48 -28.81
N LEU A 54 4.83 -1.49 -28.42
CA LEU A 54 3.71 -2.04 -29.16
C LEU A 54 3.02 -0.92 -29.93
N VAL A 55 2.98 -1.03 -31.25
CA VAL A 55 2.30 -0.08 -32.13
C VAL A 55 1.13 -0.81 -32.79
N HIS A 56 -0.08 -0.28 -32.64
CA HIS A 56 -1.32 -0.83 -33.20
C HIS A 56 -2.06 0.21 -34.04
N GLY A 57 -2.65 -0.21 -35.16
CA GLY A 57 -3.49 0.63 -36.01
C GLY A 57 -2.76 1.35 -37.15
N CYS A 58 -3.51 2.18 -37.89
CA CYS A 58 -3.08 2.82 -39.13
C CYS A 58 -2.84 4.32 -38.97
N SER A 59 -1.84 4.83 -39.71
CA SER A 59 -1.88 6.18 -40.27
C SER A 59 -2.55 6.05 -41.63
N GLU A 60 -3.70 6.69 -41.85
CA GLU A 60 -4.47 6.58 -43.11
C GLU A 60 -3.69 7.13 -44.32
N ASP A 61 -2.67 7.94 -44.07
CA ASP A 61 -1.71 8.41 -45.07
C ASP A 61 -0.34 7.72 -44.86
N GLU A 62 0.43 7.50 -45.95
CA GLU A 62 1.79 6.90 -46.01
C GLU A 62 2.86 7.69 -45.22
N HIS A 63 2.60 7.96 -43.95
CA HIS A 63 3.39 8.84 -43.12
C HIS A 63 4.36 7.99 -42.31
N ASN A 64 5.64 8.26 -42.50
CA ASN A 64 6.70 7.63 -41.72
C ASN A 64 6.67 8.21 -40.31
N LEU A 65 6.47 7.36 -39.32
CA LEU A 65 6.54 7.75 -37.92
C LEU A 65 7.97 7.49 -37.41
N THR A 66 8.66 8.55 -37.00
CA THR A 66 10.00 8.44 -36.41
C THR A 66 9.89 8.62 -34.91
N ILE A 67 10.39 7.64 -34.17
CA ILE A 67 10.41 7.63 -32.71
C ILE A 67 11.86 7.79 -32.27
N THR A 68 12.12 8.81 -31.48
CA THR A 68 13.39 9.00 -30.75
C THR A 68 13.10 8.97 -29.25
N TRP A 69 14.13 9.10 -28.42
CA TRP A 69 14.00 8.98 -26.98
C TRP A 69 14.45 10.25 -26.27
N ASP A 70 13.63 10.73 -25.36
CA ASP A 70 13.99 11.71 -24.35
C ASP A 70 14.46 10.95 -23.10
N VAL A 71 15.78 10.98 -22.90
CA VAL A 71 16.49 10.29 -21.83
C VAL A 71 17.58 11.18 -21.27
N GLU A 72 17.94 10.95 -20.01
CA GLU A 72 19.10 11.58 -19.39
C GLU A 72 20.40 11.05 -20.00
N ASP A 73 21.46 11.86 -20.02
CA ASP A 73 22.77 11.54 -20.64
C ASP A 73 23.42 10.24 -20.13
N VAL A 74 23.01 9.79 -18.94
CA VAL A 74 23.49 8.56 -18.31
C VAL A 74 22.84 7.29 -18.87
N ILE A 75 21.80 7.42 -19.69
CA ILE A 75 21.01 6.33 -20.27
C ILE A 75 21.32 6.18 -21.76
N GLU A 76 21.62 4.95 -22.16
CA GLU A 76 21.80 4.56 -23.55
C GLU A 76 20.62 3.70 -23.99
N VAL A 77 20.00 4.05 -25.12
CA VAL A 77 18.86 3.32 -25.69
C VAL A 77 19.21 2.81 -27.09
N SER A 78 18.95 1.53 -27.33
CA SER A 78 19.18 0.85 -28.60
C SER A 78 17.92 0.12 -29.07
N PRO A 79 17.37 0.43 -30.26
CA PRO A 79 17.84 1.42 -31.22
C PRO A 79 17.56 2.87 -30.78
N SER A 80 18.44 3.80 -31.16
CA SER A 80 18.34 5.23 -30.83
C SER A 80 17.23 5.97 -31.58
N SER A 81 16.84 5.45 -32.75
CA SER A 81 15.65 5.89 -33.47
C SER A 81 14.97 4.70 -34.13
N ILE A 82 13.64 4.74 -34.18
CA ILE A 82 12.81 3.71 -34.82
C ILE A 82 11.96 4.39 -35.86
N THR A 83 11.99 3.87 -37.09
CA THR A 83 11.07 4.30 -38.14
C THR A 83 10.00 3.24 -38.34
N VAL A 84 8.75 3.61 -38.09
CA VAL A 84 7.59 2.74 -38.31
C VAL A 84 6.95 3.13 -39.63
N THR A 85 7.03 2.21 -40.61
CA THR A 85 6.38 2.33 -41.92
C THR A 85 5.23 1.32 -42.06
N GLY A 86 4.10 1.77 -42.61
CA GLY A 86 2.95 0.94 -42.97
C GLY A 86 2.01 0.52 -41.82
N CYS A 87 0.86 -0.05 -42.18
CA CYS A 87 -0.23 -0.51 -41.29
C CYS A 87 -0.01 -1.94 -40.77
N ASN A 88 1.04 -2.21 -40.01
CA ASN A 88 1.19 -3.50 -39.34
C ASN A 88 1.38 -3.31 -37.84
N ASP A 89 0.69 -4.12 -37.05
CA ASP A 89 0.97 -4.25 -35.63
C ASP A 89 2.44 -4.69 -35.47
N LYS A 90 3.23 -3.85 -34.82
CA LYS A 90 4.65 -4.11 -34.60
C LYS A 90 4.94 -4.16 -33.11
N ASN A 91 5.69 -5.19 -32.73
CA ASN A 91 6.32 -5.31 -31.43
C ASN A 91 7.81 -5.05 -31.60
N ILE A 92 8.28 -3.89 -31.14
CA ILE A 92 9.66 -3.46 -31.27
C ILE A 92 10.34 -3.58 -29.91
N SER A 93 11.35 -4.44 -29.81
CA SER A 93 12.16 -4.56 -28.61
C SER A 93 13.18 -3.42 -28.55
N VAL A 94 13.23 -2.74 -27.41
CA VAL A 94 14.15 -1.65 -27.13
C VAL A 94 15.02 -2.04 -25.94
N GLU A 95 16.33 -2.01 -26.14
CA GLU A 95 17.34 -2.26 -25.12
C GLU A 95 17.78 -0.95 -24.47
N VAL A 96 17.96 -0.99 -23.15
CA VAL A 96 18.41 0.15 -22.37
C VAL A 96 19.53 -0.25 -21.42
N SER A 97 20.60 0.54 -21.42
CA SER A 97 21.68 0.50 -20.44
C SER A 97 21.78 1.83 -19.71
N ALA A 98 22.39 1.80 -18.53
CA ALA A 98 22.60 2.98 -17.71
C ALA A 98 24.03 2.96 -17.15
N SER A 99 24.71 4.08 -17.23
CA SER A 99 26.06 4.27 -16.68
C SER A 99 26.05 4.60 -15.19
N GLN A 100 24.92 5.04 -14.65
CA GLN A 100 24.75 5.41 -13.24
C GLN A 100 23.53 4.72 -12.60
N GLN A 101 23.60 4.49 -11.29
CA GLN A 101 22.48 4.01 -10.50
C GLN A 101 21.47 5.15 -10.32
N GLY A 102 20.18 4.84 -10.21
CA GLY A 102 19.17 5.88 -10.15
C GLY A 102 17.77 5.40 -10.50
N ARG A 103 16.85 6.37 -10.52
CA ARG A 103 15.52 6.21 -11.13
C ARG A 103 15.43 7.17 -12.31
N PHE A 104 15.19 6.62 -13.48
CA PHE A 104 15.15 7.37 -14.72
C PHE A 104 13.80 7.19 -15.40
N ILE A 105 13.36 8.21 -16.12
CA ILE A 105 12.15 8.15 -16.94
C ILE A 105 12.58 8.25 -18.40
N ILE A 106 12.19 7.26 -19.19
CA ILE A 106 12.46 7.21 -20.63
C ILE A 106 11.15 7.53 -21.33
N ARG A 107 11.15 8.55 -22.19
CA ARG A 107 9.96 8.96 -22.95
C ARG A 107 10.24 8.87 -24.45
N PRO A 108 9.33 8.32 -25.26
CA PRO A 108 9.46 8.43 -26.70
C PRO A 108 9.08 9.85 -27.15
N ILE A 109 9.91 10.43 -27.99
CA ILE A 109 9.57 11.62 -28.78
C ILE A 109 9.07 11.11 -30.12
N ILE A 110 7.81 11.43 -30.42
CA ILE A 110 7.15 10.98 -31.65
C ILE A 110 7.13 12.13 -32.64
N ILE A 111 7.79 11.94 -33.77
CA ILE A 111 7.80 12.88 -34.89
C ILE A 111 6.90 12.28 -35.97
N SER A 112 5.75 12.91 -36.17
CA SER A 112 4.71 12.49 -37.11
C SER A 112 4.21 13.69 -37.91
N SER A 113 3.89 13.47 -39.19
CA SER A 113 3.19 14.46 -40.03
C SER A 113 1.66 14.42 -39.86
N ALA A 114 1.11 13.38 -39.23
CA ALA A 114 -0.31 13.24 -38.91
C ALA A 114 -0.61 13.48 -37.41
N PRO A 115 -1.83 13.95 -37.06
CA PRO A 115 -2.26 14.14 -35.68
C PRO A 115 -2.27 12.81 -34.93
N PHE A 116 -1.38 12.68 -33.96
CA PHE A 116 -1.29 11.54 -33.04
C PHE A 116 -2.08 11.83 -31.77
N THR A 117 -2.97 10.91 -31.38
CA THR A 117 -3.64 10.99 -30.08
C THR A 117 -2.84 10.14 -29.09
N ASP A 118 -2.01 10.80 -28.27
CA ASP A 118 -1.32 10.12 -27.18
C ASP A 118 -2.31 9.88 -26.03
N ASN A 119 -2.37 8.65 -25.53
CA ASN A 119 -3.07 8.35 -24.27
C ASN A 119 -2.29 8.88 -23.05
N GLY A 120 -1.17 9.58 -23.25
CA GLY A 120 -0.42 10.34 -22.25
C GLY A 120 0.45 9.47 -21.33
N ARG A 121 0.65 8.19 -21.67
CA ARG A 121 1.33 7.20 -20.82
C ARG A 121 2.44 6.41 -21.51
N LEU A 122 3.01 7.00 -22.55
CA LEU A 122 4.21 6.49 -23.20
C LEU A 122 5.45 6.87 -22.39
N PHE A 123 5.78 6.06 -21.38
CA PHE A 123 7.02 6.18 -20.65
C PHE A 123 7.46 4.83 -20.09
N VAL A 124 8.74 4.75 -19.73
CA VAL A 124 9.31 3.65 -18.94
C VAL A 124 10.01 4.22 -17.73
N GLN A 125 9.66 3.76 -16.54
CA GLN A 125 10.47 3.96 -15.35
C GLN A 125 11.56 2.90 -15.28
N LEU A 126 12.82 3.32 -15.37
CA LEU A 126 13.98 2.46 -15.20
C LEU A 126 14.60 2.68 -13.81
N LYS A 127 14.60 1.64 -12.98
CA LYS A 127 15.35 1.60 -11.72
C LYS A 127 16.67 0.86 -11.92
N VAL A 128 17.78 1.56 -11.73
CA VAL A 128 19.12 1.02 -11.93
C VAL A 128 19.83 0.87 -10.59
N ALA A 129 20.13 -0.37 -10.22
CA ALA A 129 20.85 -0.70 -9.01
C ALA A 129 22.37 -0.68 -9.22
N LYS A 130 23.12 -0.30 -8.19
CA LYS A 130 24.58 -0.49 -8.12
C LYS A 130 24.96 -1.96 -8.13
N TYR A 131 24.32 -2.74 -7.26
CA TYR A 131 24.62 -4.16 -7.06
C TYR A 131 23.36 -5.01 -7.20
N ARG A 132 23.40 -5.98 -8.13
CA ARG A 132 22.33 -6.96 -8.35
C ARG A 132 22.02 -7.85 -7.13
N PRO A 133 23.01 -8.37 -6.37
CA PRO A 133 22.73 -9.16 -5.17
C PRO A 133 21.89 -8.39 -4.13
N LEU A 134 22.07 -7.08 -4.03
CA LEU A 134 21.29 -6.26 -3.10
C LEU A 134 19.83 -6.12 -3.50
N ILE A 135 19.49 -6.23 -4.80
CA ILE A 135 18.10 -6.31 -5.24
C ILE A 135 17.43 -7.56 -4.66
N ILE A 136 18.12 -8.71 -4.74
CA ILE A 136 17.61 -9.99 -4.24
C ILE A 136 17.48 -9.94 -2.72
N ILE A 137 18.51 -9.44 -2.02
CA ILE A 137 18.47 -9.29 -0.56
C ILE A 137 17.32 -8.35 -0.15
N SER A 138 17.14 -7.21 -0.83
CA SER A 138 16.01 -6.30 -0.62
C SER A 138 14.67 -7.00 -0.76
N MET A 139 14.50 -7.79 -1.82
CA MET A 139 13.28 -8.56 -2.07
C MET A 139 13.02 -9.59 -0.96
N LEU A 140 14.05 -10.33 -0.54
CA LEU A 140 13.93 -11.33 0.53
C LEU A 140 13.56 -10.68 1.89
N ILE A 141 14.18 -9.55 2.22
CA ILE A 141 13.79 -8.74 3.39
C ILE A 141 12.33 -8.32 3.27
N GLY A 142 11.93 -7.85 2.09
CA GLY A 142 10.56 -7.55 1.66
C GLY A 142 9.53 -8.59 2.08
N TRP A 143 9.74 -9.81 1.60
CA TRP A 143 8.87 -10.94 1.91
C TRP A 143 8.92 -11.34 3.38
N THR A 144 10.10 -11.27 4.00
CA THR A 144 10.28 -11.67 5.41
C THR A 144 9.45 -10.80 6.34
N TYR A 145 9.50 -9.46 6.23
CA TYR A 145 8.67 -8.63 7.10
C TYR A 145 7.18 -8.77 6.81
N THR A 146 6.81 -9.01 5.55
CA THR A 146 5.41 -9.24 5.16
C THR A 146 4.86 -10.48 5.86
N VAL A 147 5.66 -11.55 5.93
CA VAL A 147 5.34 -12.78 6.67
C VAL A 147 5.30 -12.51 8.18
N CYS A 148 6.26 -11.75 8.74
CA CYS A 148 6.26 -11.38 10.15
C CYS A 148 4.96 -10.68 10.55
N TRP A 149 4.54 -9.65 9.81
CA TRP A 149 3.29 -8.94 10.08
C TRP A 149 2.06 -9.83 9.93
N THR A 150 1.99 -10.61 8.84
CA THR A 150 0.85 -11.49 8.57
C THR A 150 0.68 -12.54 9.66
N ILE A 151 1.75 -13.23 10.08
CA ILE A 151 1.70 -14.24 11.14
C ILE A 151 1.46 -13.57 12.51
N GLY A 152 2.06 -12.39 12.73
CA GLY A 152 1.89 -11.57 13.93
C GLY A 152 0.42 -11.40 14.33
N ASP A 153 -0.42 -11.06 13.35
CA ASP A 153 -1.85 -10.81 13.56
C ASP A 153 -2.60 -12.02 14.14
N TYR A 154 -2.18 -13.25 13.83
CA TYR A 154 -2.84 -14.46 14.32
C TYR A 154 -2.47 -14.83 15.76
N PHE A 155 -1.33 -14.34 16.28
CA PHE A 155 -0.90 -14.69 17.66
C PHE A 155 -1.90 -14.22 18.71
N GLN A 156 -2.54 -13.07 18.51
CA GLN A 156 -3.55 -12.58 19.45
C GLN A 156 -4.79 -13.47 19.42
N ALA A 157 -5.26 -13.86 18.23
CA ALA A 157 -6.43 -14.73 18.07
C ALA A 157 -6.16 -16.11 18.66
N TRP A 158 -4.95 -16.64 18.47
CA TRP A 158 -4.50 -17.90 19.08
C TRP A 158 -4.46 -17.82 20.61
N THR A 159 -3.90 -16.74 21.16
CA THR A 159 -3.80 -16.52 22.62
C THR A 159 -5.19 -16.49 23.26
N SER A 160 -6.11 -15.73 22.65
CA SER A 160 -7.50 -15.65 23.09
C SER A 160 -8.23 -16.99 22.97
N TYR A 161 -8.00 -17.74 21.88
CA TYR A 161 -8.54 -19.10 21.71
C TYR A 161 -8.05 -20.08 22.78
N ARG A 162 -6.74 -20.09 23.06
CA ARG A 162 -6.10 -21.00 24.04
C ARG A 162 -6.55 -20.70 25.47
N ARG A 163 -6.67 -19.43 25.83
CA ARG A 163 -7.09 -19.00 27.17
C ARG A 163 -8.60 -19.03 27.37
N LYS A 164 -9.39 -19.16 26.29
CA LYS A 164 -10.85 -19.00 26.29
C LYS A 164 -11.30 -17.70 26.99
N SER A 165 -10.45 -16.68 26.91
CA SER A 165 -10.58 -15.40 27.61
C SER A 165 -9.91 -14.31 26.79
N VAL A 166 -10.58 -13.16 26.70
CA VAL A 166 -10.05 -11.93 26.08
C VAL A 166 -9.63 -10.91 27.14
N VAL A 167 -9.64 -11.27 28.42
CA VAL A 167 -9.08 -10.47 29.51
C VAL A 167 -7.58 -10.29 29.25
N GLY A 168 -7.14 -9.08 28.98
CA GLY A 168 -5.83 -8.87 28.36
C GLY A 168 -5.82 -7.85 27.25
N LEU A 169 -6.80 -7.98 26.37
CA LEU A 169 -6.88 -7.26 25.11
C LEU A 169 -7.79 -6.05 25.26
N SER A 170 -7.27 -4.86 25.03
CA SER A 170 -8.05 -3.62 25.04
C SER A 170 -9.06 -3.62 23.90
N PHE A 171 -10.35 -3.45 24.23
CA PHE A 171 -11.38 -3.35 23.22
C PHE A 171 -11.24 -2.05 22.42
N ASP A 172 -10.73 -0.99 23.05
CA ASP A 172 -10.37 0.26 22.38
C ASP A 172 -9.31 0.03 21.29
N PHE A 173 -8.23 -0.69 21.62
CA PHE A 173 -7.20 -1.07 20.65
C PHE A 173 -7.82 -1.83 19.47
N LEU A 174 -8.61 -2.87 19.75
CA LEU A 174 -9.22 -3.72 18.71
C LEU A 174 -10.20 -2.94 17.82
N TYR A 175 -11.06 -2.10 18.40
CA TYR A 175 -12.08 -1.35 17.67
C TYR A 175 -11.48 -0.21 16.84
N LEU A 176 -10.38 0.42 17.27
CA LEU A 176 -9.62 1.35 16.44
C LEU A 176 -8.91 0.63 15.29
N ASN A 177 -8.37 -0.56 15.56
CA ASN A 177 -7.65 -1.33 14.55
C ASN A 177 -8.56 -1.81 13.41
N ILE A 178 -9.77 -2.32 13.71
CA ILE A 178 -10.73 -2.73 12.67
C ILE A 178 -11.20 -1.54 11.82
N VAL A 179 -11.44 -0.37 12.44
CA VAL A 179 -11.84 0.85 11.71
C VAL A 179 -10.77 1.24 10.70
N GLY A 180 -9.51 1.34 11.17
CA GLY A 180 -8.39 1.63 10.27
C GLY A 180 -8.24 0.59 9.17
N ASN A 181 -8.29 -0.70 9.51
CA ASN A 181 -8.12 -1.79 8.54
C ASN A 181 -9.24 -1.83 7.49
N CYS A 182 -10.50 -1.52 7.84
CA CYS A 182 -11.57 -1.40 6.84
C CYS A 182 -11.32 -0.23 5.88
N CYS A 183 -10.91 0.94 6.38
CA CYS A 183 -10.55 2.08 5.53
C CYS A 183 -9.38 1.76 4.60
N TYR A 184 -8.35 1.08 5.12
CA TYR A 184 -7.19 0.66 4.35
C TYR A 184 -7.55 -0.41 3.30
N ALA A 185 -8.34 -1.41 3.65
CA ALA A 185 -8.80 -2.42 2.70
C ALA A 185 -9.64 -1.78 1.57
N THR A 186 -10.51 -0.84 1.90
CA THR A 186 -11.31 -0.11 0.91
C THR A 186 -10.40 0.70 -0.02
N PHE A 187 -9.43 1.44 0.52
CA PHE A 187 -8.44 2.18 -0.28
C PHE A 187 -7.72 1.26 -1.29
N ASN A 188 -7.14 0.16 -0.81
CA ASN A 188 -6.34 -0.72 -1.68
C ASN A 188 -7.22 -1.46 -2.68
N VAL A 189 -8.35 -2.04 -2.24
CA VAL A 189 -9.22 -2.81 -3.15
C VAL A 189 -9.78 -1.91 -4.25
N VAL A 190 -10.28 -0.72 -3.90
CA VAL A 190 -10.94 0.17 -4.87
C VAL A 190 -9.91 0.75 -5.85
N LEU A 191 -8.75 1.23 -5.37
CA LEU A 191 -7.71 1.78 -6.24
C LEU A 191 -7.06 0.69 -7.13
N PHE A 192 -7.06 -0.57 -6.69
CA PHE A 192 -6.54 -1.70 -7.47
C PHE A 192 -7.55 -2.23 -8.49
N ALA A 193 -8.84 -2.26 -8.16
CA ALA A 193 -9.87 -2.91 -8.98
C ALA A 193 -10.60 -1.96 -9.95
N SER A 194 -10.59 -0.64 -9.70
CA SER A 194 -11.34 0.33 -10.51
C SER A 194 -10.44 1.05 -11.50
N GLU A 195 -10.62 0.75 -12.79
CA GLU A 195 -9.92 1.43 -13.90
C GLU A 195 -10.14 2.95 -13.87
N TYR A 196 -11.37 3.41 -13.61
CA TYR A 196 -11.70 4.84 -13.52
C TYR A 196 -10.87 5.58 -12.46
N ILE A 197 -10.73 4.99 -11.26
CA ILE A 197 -9.98 5.61 -10.16
C ILE A 197 -8.49 5.53 -10.44
N GLU A 198 -8.05 4.46 -11.09
CA GLU A 198 -6.67 4.30 -11.57
C GLU A 198 -6.31 5.39 -12.59
N GLU A 199 -7.17 5.64 -13.57
CA GLU A 199 -7.03 6.74 -14.54
C GLU A 199 -6.98 8.10 -13.84
N GLU A 200 -7.83 8.31 -12.84
CA GLU A 200 -7.82 9.54 -12.05
C GLU A 200 -6.48 9.75 -11.32
N TYR A 201 -5.92 8.65 -10.78
CA TYR A 201 -4.59 8.64 -10.17
C TYR A 201 -3.51 8.98 -11.19
N PHE A 202 -3.54 8.36 -12.39
CA PHE A 202 -2.55 8.64 -13.43
C PHE A 202 -2.67 10.05 -14.00
N ARG A 203 -3.86 10.64 -14.05
CA ARG A 203 -4.05 12.04 -14.42
C ARG A 203 -3.33 12.99 -13.45
N ARG A 204 -3.30 12.63 -12.17
CA ARG A 204 -2.63 13.41 -11.11
C ARG A 204 -1.14 13.09 -10.99
N HIS A 205 -0.76 11.86 -11.33
CA HIS A 205 0.61 11.35 -11.31
C HIS A 205 0.96 10.77 -12.69
N PRO A 206 1.26 11.62 -13.69
CA PRO A 206 1.41 11.20 -15.09
C PRO A 206 2.53 10.18 -15.28
N PHE A 207 3.61 10.28 -14.49
CA PHE A 207 4.71 9.34 -14.47
C PHE A 207 4.60 8.32 -13.34
N GLY A 208 3.49 8.28 -12.60
CA GLY A 208 3.27 7.34 -11.52
C GLY A 208 2.92 5.95 -12.04
N LEU A 209 3.35 4.94 -11.28
CA LEU A 209 2.80 3.58 -11.39
C LEU A 209 1.67 3.45 -10.38
N ASN A 210 0.78 2.47 -10.56
CA ASN A 210 -0.25 2.19 -9.56
C ASN A 210 0.46 1.94 -8.21
N PRO A 211 0.16 2.74 -7.17
CA PRO A 211 0.85 2.63 -5.89
C PRO A 211 0.42 1.39 -5.11
N VAL A 212 -0.70 0.77 -5.50
CA VAL A 212 -1.25 -0.43 -4.86
C VAL A 212 -0.94 -1.64 -5.71
N VAL A 213 -0.34 -2.65 -5.08
CA VAL A 213 -0.06 -3.94 -5.70
C VAL A 213 -0.90 -5.05 -5.07
N ALA A 214 -1.06 -6.18 -5.75
CA ALA A 214 -2.00 -7.25 -5.33
C ALA A 214 -1.72 -7.79 -3.92
N ASN A 215 -0.46 -7.81 -3.48
CA ASN A 215 -0.07 -8.19 -2.12
C ASN A 215 -0.56 -7.19 -1.06
N ASP A 216 -0.64 -5.89 -1.37
CA ASP A 216 -1.19 -4.89 -0.45
C ASP A 216 -2.69 -5.11 -0.23
N VAL A 217 -3.42 -5.43 -1.31
CA VAL A 217 -4.83 -5.82 -1.24
C VAL A 217 -5.00 -7.09 -0.39
N GLY A 218 -4.19 -8.12 -0.67
CA GLY A 218 -4.20 -9.37 0.08
C GLY A 218 -3.98 -9.15 1.58
N TYR A 219 -2.94 -8.39 1.95
CA TYR A 219 -2.65 -8.06 3.35
C TYR A 219 -3.79 -7.27 4.00
N ALA A 220 -4.33 -6.24 3.33
CA ALA A 220 -5.38 -5.40 3.89
C ALA A 220 -6.67 -6.19 4.19
N VAL A 221 -7.07 -7.08 3.28
CA VAL A 221 -8.24 -7.95 3.46
C VAL A 221 -8.00 -8.97 4.58
N HIS A 222 -6.82 -9.59 4.64
CA HIS A 222 -6.47 -10.51 5.73
C HIS A 222 -6.46 -9.81 7.10
N ALA A 223 -5.98 -8.57 7.17
CA ALA A 223 -5.97 -7.79 8.40
C ALA A 223 -7.40 -7.51 8.90
N VAL A 224 -8.35 -7.21 8.00
CA VAL A 224 -9.77 -7.08 8.34
C VAL A 224 -10.31 -8.41 8.87
N PHE A 225 -10.05 -9.52 8.18
CA PHE A 225 -10.48 -10.85 8.60
C PHE A 225 -9.96 -11.21 10.00
N GLY A 226 -8.67 -11.05 10.27
CA GLY A 226 -8.08 -11.33 11.59
C GLY A 226 -8.71 -10.51 12.72
N ASN A 227 -9.04 -9.24 12.45
CA ASN A 227 -9.72 -8.40 13.44
C ASN A 227 -11.19 -8.82 13.64
N LEU A 228 -11.89 -9.26 12.59
CA LEU A 228 -13.25 -9.81 12.73
C LEU A 228 -13.26 -11.10 13.56
N VAL A 229 -12.26 -11.97 13.38
CA VAL A 229 -12.08 -13.16 14.22
C VAL A 229 -11.90 -12.76 15.68
N LEU A 230 -11.03 -11.79 15.97
CA LEU A 230 -10.85 -11.29 17.33
C LEU A 230 -12.11 -10.67 17.93
N ILE A 231 -12.85 -9.87 17.16
CA ILE A 231 -14.12 -9.29 17.60
C ILE A 231 -15.13 -10.40 17.91
N THR A 232 -15.20 -11.44 17.07
CA THR A 232 -16.06 -12.61 17.32
C THR A 232 -15.66 -13.31 18.61
N GLN A 233 -14.35 -13.50 18.85
CA GLN A 233 -13.85 -14.06 20.10
C GLN A 233 -14.20 -13.19 21.32
N CYS A 234 -14.26 -11.86 21.18
CA CYS A 234 -14.69 -10.97 22.25
C CYS A 234 -16.18 -11.12 22.62
N TYR A 235 -17.02 -11.63 21.71
CA TYR A 235 -18.42 -11.96 22.01
C TYR A 235 -18.58 -13.34 22.65
N ILE A 236 -17.69 -14.29 22.34
CA ILE A 236 -17.79 -15.69 22.80
C ILE A 236 -17.09 -15.88 24.15
N TYR A 237 -15.93 -15.27 24.35
CA TYR A 237 -15.07 -15.50 25.50
C TYR A 237 -15.26 -14.46 26.60
N GLN A 238 -14.90 -14.84 27.83
CA GLN A 238 -15.00 -13.95 28.98
C GLN A 238 -14.13 -12.70 28.79
N SER A 239 -14.75 -11.53 28.92
CA SER A 239 -14.11 -10.22 28.75
C SER A 239 -13.71 -9.53 30.04
N GLY A 240 -14.17 -10.02 31.20
CA GLY A 240 -13.89 -9.43 32.51
C GLY A 240 -14.46 -8.02 32.68
N GLY A 241 -15.58 -7.71 32.00
CA GLY A 241 -16.19 -6.38 32.03
C GLY A 241 -15.50 -5.35 31.15
N ASN A 242 -14.57 -5.76 30.29
CA ASN A 242 -13.91 -4.87 29.34
C ASN A 242 -14.93 -4.29 28.35
N VAL A 243 -14.87 -2.97 28.16
CA VAL A 243 -15.78 -2.20 27.31
C VAL A 243 -15.00 -1.16 26.53
N VAL A 244 -15.54 -0.76 25.38
CA VAL A 244 -14.99 0.37 24.61
C VAL A 244 -15.25 1.66 25.39
N SER A 245 -14.21 2.46 25.61
CA SER A 245 -14.27 3.73 26.33
C SER A 245 -15.10 4.76 25.58
N THR A 246 -15.69 5.70 26.32
CA THR A 246 -16.48 6.79 25.73
C THR A 246 -15.65 7.65 24.78
N ALA A 247 -14.39 7.92 25.12
CA ALA A 247 -13.47 8.67 24.27
C ALA A 247 -13.28 7.98 22.90
N VAL A 248 -13.04 6.67 22.88
CA VAL A 248 -12.88 5.91 21.63
C VAL A 248 -14.19 5.79 20.86
N LYS A 249 -15.34 5.64 21.54
CA LYS A 249 -16.65 5.70 20.89
C LYS A 249 -16.89 7.04 20.19
N LEU A 250 -16.57 8.16 20.85
CA LEU A 250 -16.69 9.50 20.27
C LEU A 250 -15.74 9.68 19.08
N LEU A 251 -14.49 9.24 19.21
CA LEU A 251 -13.51 9.29 18.12
C LEU A 251 -13.97 8.48 16.89
N ILE A 252 -14.43 7.24 17.09
CA ILE A 252 -14.96 6.39 16.02
C ILE A 252 -16.21 7.03 15.41
N SER A 253 -17.10 7.60 16.23
CA SER A 253 -18.28 8.33 15.73
C SER A 253 -17.86 9.52 14.87
N GLY A 254 -16.82 10.26 15.26
CA GLY A 254 -16.25 11.34 14.46
C GLY A 254 -15.75 10.85 13.10
N TYR A 255 -15.01 9.73 13.06
CA TYR A 255 -14.59 9.13 11.79
C TYR A 255 -15.78 8.69 10.93
N VAL A 256 -16.82 8.10 11.54
CA VAL A 256 -18.02 7.68 10.80
C VAL A 256 -18.72 8.88 10.16
N VAL A 257 -18.92 9.95 10.91
CA VAL A 257 -19.54 11.18 10.39
C VAL A 257 -18.69 11.76 9.26
N MET A 258 -17.38 11.92 9.49
CA MET A 258 -16.46 12.46 8.51
C MET A 258 -16.47 11.66 7.20
N VAL A 259 -16.30 10.33 7.28
CA VAL A 259 -16.33 9.46 6.10
C VAL A 259 -17.68 9.53 5.39
N SER A 260 -18.79 9.57 6.13
CA SER A 260 -20.14 9.65 5.53
C SER A 260 -20.36 10.98 4.78
N VAL A 261 -19.89 12.10 5.33
CA VAL A 261 -19.97 13.42 4.70
C VAL A 261 -19.16 13.43 3.40
N PHE A 262 -17.89 13.04 3.44
CA PHE A 262 -17.04 13.02 2.24
C PHE A 262 -17.53 12.02 1.20
N PHE A 263 -18.05 10.87 1.62
CA PHE A 263 -18.68 9.92 0.71
C PHE A 263 -19.90 10.53 -0.01
N THR A 264 -20.75 11.27 0.72
CA THR A 264 -21.90 11.96 0.12
C THR A 264 -21.47 13.03 -0.88
N LEU A 265 -20.45 13.83 -0.56
CA LEU A 265 -19.87 14.82 -1.48
C LEU A 265 -19.30 14.19 -2.75
N THR A 266 -18.70 13.00 -2.62
CA THR A 266 -18.16 12.24 -3.76
C THR A 266 -19.28 11.75 -4.68
N ILE A 267 -20.37 11.21 -4.12
CA ILE A 267 -21.55 10.78 -4.89
C ILE A 267 -22.21 11.98 -5.60
N GLN A 268 -22.22 13.16 -4.97
CA GLN A 268 -22.75 14.39 -5.56
C GLN A 268 -21.80 15.04 -6.58
N HIS A 269 -20.71 14.36 -6.97
CA HIS A 269 -19.69 14.85 -7.89
C HIS A 269 -19.02 16.17 -7.48
N GLN A 270 -19.08 16.53 -6.19
CA GLN A 270 -18.40 17.71 -5.64
C GLN A 270 -16.95 17.41 -5.28
N MET A 271 -16.59 16.14 -5.21
CA MET A 271 -15.24 15.66 -4.91
C MET A 271 -14.93 14.45 -5.78
N HIS A 272 -13.68 14.33 -6.17
CA HIS A 272 -13.21 13.16 -6.90
C HIS A 272 -13.12 11.92 -6.00
N TRP A 273 -13.19 10.73 -6.61
CA TRP A 273 -13.14 9.46 -5.88
C TRP A 273 -11.75 9.22 -5.26
N LEU A 274 -10.69 9.61 -5.95
CA LEU A 274 -9.33 9.47 -5.43
C LEU A 274 -9.12 10.29 -4.14
N ASP A 275 -9.71 11.48 -4.05
CA ASP A 275 -9.62 12.33 -2.86
C ASP A 275 -10.33 11.70 -1.66
N PHE A 276 -11.50 11.08 -1.88
CA PHE A 276 -12.18 10.29 -0.87
C PHE A 276 -11.31 9.12 -0.37
N LEU A 277 -10.67 8.40 -1.28
CA LEU A 277 -9.77 7.30 -0.93
C LEU A 277 -8.58 7.81 -0.08
N TYR A 278 -7.99 8.95 -0.42
CA TYR A 278 -6.95 9.55 0.41
C TYR A 278 -7.42 9.87 1.83
N ILE A 279 -8.65 10.35 2.00
CA ILE A 279 -9.26 10.56 3.33
C ILE A 279 -9.35 9.24 4.11
N LEU A 280 -9.74 8.13 3.48
CA LEU A 280 -9.72 6.81 4.12
C LEU A 280 -8.31 6.40 4.56
N SER A 281 -7.30 6.68 3.74
CA SER A 281 -5.90 6.40 4.09
C SER A 281 -5.42 7.23 5.30
N TYR A 282 -5.87 8.48 5.43
CA TYR A 282 -5.59 9.31 6.61
C TYR A 282 -6.32 8.83 7.86
N VAL A 283 -7.53 8.29 7.75
CA VAL A 283 -8.21 7.64 8.90
C VAL A 283 -7.42 6.41 9.36
N LYS A 284 -6.93 5.58 8.43
CA LYS A 284 -6.04 4.46 8.75
C LYS A 284 -4.77 4.94 9.47
N LEU A 285 -4.14 5.99 8.95
CA LEU A 285 -2.95 6.58 9.58
C LEU A 285 -3.23 7.00 11.01
N SER A 286 -4.28 7.82 11.22
CA SER A 286 -4.65 8.33 12.54
C SER A 286 -4.98 7.21 13.55
N THR A 287 -5.76 6.22 13.13
CA THR A 287 -6.08 5.07 14.00
C THR A 287 -4.84 4.26 14.39
N ASN A 288 -3.88 4.08 13.48
CA ASN A 288 -2.61 3.41 13.79
C ASN A 288 -1.78 4.17 14.85
N LEU A 289 -1.81 5.51 14.84
CA LEU A 289 -1.09 6.33 15.83
C LEU A 289 -1.73 6.24 17.22
N ILE A 290 -3.06 6.16 17.30
CA ILE A 290 -3.81 6.26 18.55
C ILE A 290 -4.02 4.88 19.20
N LYS A 291 -4.22 3.81 18.42
CA LYS A 291 -4.71 2.51 18.91
C LYS A 291 -3.87 1.91 20.04
N TYR A 292 -2.55 2.15 20.04
CA TYR A 292 -1.64 1.56 21.02
C TYR A 292 -1.80 2.15 22.43
N ILE A 293 -2.23 3.41 22.54
CA ILE A 293 -2.35 4.13 23.82
C ILE A 293 -3.29 3.41 24.80
N PRO A 294 -4.54 3.06 24.43
CA PRO A 294 -5.44 2.32 25.31
C PRO A 294 -4.85 1.00 25.85
N GLN A 295 -4.11 0.26 25.03
CA GLN A 295 -3.52 -1.00 25.46
C GLN A 295 -2.37 -0.77 26.46
N VAL A 296 -1.52 0.23 26.22
CA VAL A 296 -0.43 0.60 27.15
C VAL A 296 -1.02 0.98 28.51
N LEU A 297 -2.08 1.80 28.52
CA LEU A 297 -2.76 2.23 29.75
C LEU A 297 -3.42 1.05 30.46
N MET A 298 -4.09 0.16 29.74
CA MET A 298 -4.72 -1.04 30.32
C MET A 298 -3.68 -1.96 30.98
N ASN A 299 -2.53 -2.18 30.32
CA ASN A 299 -1.43 -2.95 30.89
C ASN A 299 -0.89 -2.27 32.15
N TYR A 300 -0.76 -0.95 32.13
CA TYR A 300 -0.29 -0.16 33.27
C TYR A 300 -1.25 -0.20 34.46
N GLN A 301 -2.56 -0.14 34.23
CA GLN A 301 -3.58 -0.20 35.27
C GLN A 301 -3.66 -1.61 35.89
N ARG A 302 -3.66 -2.65 35.04
CA ARG A 302 -3.69 -4.05 35.49
C ARG A 302 -2.37 -4.53 36.10
N LYS A 303 -1.27 -3.78 35.88
CA LYS A 303 0.10 -4.20 36.21
C LYS A 303 0.43 -5.60 35.68
N SER A 304 -0.12 -5.92 34.51
CA SER A 304 -0.01 -7.23 33.87
C SER A 304 -0.25 -7.10 32.38
N THR A 305 0.52 -7.85 31.60
CA THR A 305 0.36 -8.01 30.14
C THR A 305 -0.28 -9.36 29.80
N GLU A 306 -0.78 -10.09 30.79
CA GLU A 306 -1.40 -11.40 30.54
C GLU A 306 -2.67 -11.25 29.69
N GLY A 307 -2.73 -12.04 28.62
CA GLY A 307 -3.79 -12.02 27.61
C GLY A 307 -3.55 -11.10 26.42
N PHE A 308 -2.49 -10.31 26.47
CA PHE A 308 -1.99 -9.58 25.31
C PHE A 308 -0.81 -10.34 24.71
N ALA A 309 -0.91 -10.69 23.42
CA ALA A 309 0.07 -11.54 22.76
C ALA A 309 1.36 -10.75 22.45
N ILE A 310 2.34 -10.81 23.36
CA ILE A 310 3.62 -10.12 23.18
C ILE A 310 4.39 -10.62 21.93
N SER A 311 4.20 -11.88 21.54
CA SER A 311 4.76 -12.45 20.31
C SER A 311 4.33 -11.69 19.05
N ASN A 312 3.09 -11.18 19.02
CA ASN A 312 2.62 -10.32 17.94
C ASN A 312 3.48 -9.04 17.87
N ARG A 313 3.75 -8.41 19.02
CA ARG A 313 4.55 -7.17 19.09
C ARG A 313 6.02 -7.38 18.72
N LEU A 314 6.58 -8.54 19.05
CA LEU A 314 7.94 -8.90 18.63
C LEU A 314 8.05 -9.04 17.11
N LEU A 315 7.08 -9.69 16.47
CA LEU A 315 7.05 -9.81 15.01
C LEU A 315 6.74 -8.47 14.33
N ASP A 316 5.90 -7.63 14.94
CA ASP A 316 5.64 -6.29 14.43
C ASP A 316 6.90 -5.42 14.43
N MET A 317 7.65 -5.42 15.54
CA MET A 317 8.94 -4.74 15.62
C MET A 317 9.96 -5.32 14.63
N ALA A 318 10.07 -6.65 14.54
CA ALA A 318 10.97 -7.30 13.57
C ALA A 318 10.62 -6.89 12.14
N GLY A 319 9.33 -6.89 11.80
CA GLY A 319 8.83 -6.44 10.50
C GLY A 319 9.14 -4.96 10.24
N GLY A 320 8.92 -4.10 11.23
CA GLY A 320 9.26 -2.67 11.17
C GLY A 320 10.75 -2.41 10.94
N LEU A 321 11.63 -3.08 11.70
CA LEU A 321 13.09 -2.95 11.56
C LEU A 321 13.58 -3.46 10.20
N LEU A 322 13.08 -4.61 9.74
CA LEU A 322 13.38 -5.15 8.42
C LEU A 322 12.89 -4.21 7.31
N SER A 323 11.72 -3.60 7.45
CA SER A 323 11.19 -2.64 6.50
C SER A 323 12.06 -1.38 6.40
N LEU A 324 12.50 -0.82 7.53
CA LEU A 324 13.44 0.31 7.55
C LEU A 324 14.80 -0.06 6.94
N MET A 325 15.30 -1.26 7.25
CA MET A 325 16.54 -1.78 6.65
C MET A 325 16.42 -1.89 5.14
N GLN A 326 15.28 -2.39 4.62
CA GLN A 326 15.03 -2.45 3.18
C GLN A 326 15.02 -1.05 2.55
N MET A 327 14.39 -0.07 3.21
CA MET A 327 14.35 1.31 2.72
C MET A 327 15.75 1.92 2.61
N VAL A 328 16.59 1.77 3.64
CA VAL A 328 17.98 2.27 3.64
C VAL A 328 18.80 1.57 2.56
N LEU A 329 18.68 0.24 2.45
CA LEU A 329 19.39 -0.55 1.44
C LEU A 329 18.99 -0.15 0.02
N ASN A 330 17.70 0.10 -0.23
CA ASN A 330 17.22 0.60 -1.52
C ASN A 330 17.70 2.03 -1.79
N GLY A 331 17.61 2.94 -0.80
CA GLY A 331 18.10 4.30 -0.93
C GLY A 331 19.57 4.34 -1.34
N TRP A 332 20.40 3.48 -0.75
CA TRP A 332 21.81 3.37 -1.12
C TRP A 332 22.05 2.68 -2.47
N ASN A 333 21.34 1.59 -2.77
CA ASN A 333 21.58 0.79 -3.98
C ASN A 333 21.05 1.47 -5.26
N TYR A 334 20.05 2.34 -5.13
CA TYR A 334 19.44 3.09 -6.25
C TYR A 334 19.75 4.60 -6.22
N ASP A 335 20.58 5.07 -5.27
CA ASP A 335 20.83 6.50 -4.99
C ASP A 335 19.55 7.35 -4.85
N ASP A 336 18.58 6.79 -4.13
CA ASP A 336 17.21 7.29 -4.09
C ASP A 336 16.76 7.55 -2.65
N TRP A 337 17.56 8.37 -1.97
CA TRP A 337 17.28 8.84 -0.61
C TRP A 337 16.01 9.70 -0.55
N GLN A 338 15.69 10.39 -1.64
CA GLN A 338 14.49 11.21 -1.76
C GLN A 338 13.22 10.38 -1.64
N SER A 339 13.21 9.10 -2.05
CA SER A 339 12.06 8.22 -1.81
C SER A 339 11.84 7.88 -0.32
N ILE A 340 12.87 7.96 0.52
CA ILE A 340 12.72 7.80 1.98
C ILE A 340 12.08 9.07 2.56
N VAL A 341 12.61 10.24 2.20
CA VAL A 341 12.14 11.55 2.69
C VAL A 341 10.73 11.87 2.16
N GLY A 342 10.46 11.52 0.90
CA GLY A 342 9.18 11.72 0.21
C GLY A 342 8.07 10.77 0.66
N ALA A 343 8.38 9.78 1.52
CA ALA A 343 7.39 8.89 2.14
C ALA A 343 7.36 9.05 3.68
N PRO A 344 7.15 10.28 4.21
CA PRO A 344 7.26 10.55 5.65
C PRO A 344 6.22 9.76 6.46
N VAL A 345 5.09 9.44 5.84
CA VAL A 345 4.03 8.62 6.44
C VAL A 345 4.50 7.18 6.67
N LYS A 346 5.18 6.56 5.69
CA LYS A 346 5.66 5.17 5.83
C LYS A 346 6.80 5.08 6.86
N PHE A 347 7.72 6.04 6.81
CA PHE A 347 8.81 6.13 7.79
C PHE A 347 8.29 6.42 9.20
N GLY A 348 7.39 7.40 9.36
CA GLY A 348 6.80 7.78 10.64
C GLY A 348 5.93 6.69 11.26
N LEU A 349 5.16 5.96 10.45
CA LEU A 349 4.39 4.80 10.92
C LEU A 349 5.28 3.69 11.47
N GLY A 350 6.38 3.38 10.77
CA GLY A 350 7.37 2.40 11.24
C GLY A 350 7.96 2.80 12.59
N PHE A 351 8.34 4.07 12.73
CA PHE A 351 8.88 4.59 14.00
C PHE A 351 7.87 4.51 15.15
N VAL A 352 6.63 4.94 14.93
CA VAL A 352 5.59 4.91 15.98
C VAL A 352 5.27 3.48 16.40
N SER A 353 5.22 2.52 15.45
CA SER A 353 5.00 1.10 15.80
C SER A 353 6.14 0.57 16.66
N ILE A 354 7.40 0.78 16.25
CA ILE A 354 8.58 0.35 17.01
C ILE A 354 8.59 0.98 18.41
N PHE A 355 8.27 2.27 18.53
CA PHE A 355 8.19 2.96 19.82
C PHE A 355 7.18 2.28 20.78
N PHE A 356 5.96 2.01 20.31
CA PHE A 356 4.96 1.32 21.14
C PHE A 356 5.30 -0.14 21.42
N ASP A 357 5.91 -0.85 20.46
CA ASP A 357 6.37 -2.23 20.67
C ASP A 357 7.43 -2.29 21.76
N ILE A 358 8.39 -1.34 21.80
CA ILE A 358 9.36 -1.17 22.90
C ILE A 358 8.64 -0.99 24.23
N ILE A 359 7.63 -0.12 24.30
CA ILE A 359 6.85 0.08 25.53
C ILE A 359 6.19 -1.24 25.97
N PHE A 360 5.57 -1.99 25.06
CA PHE A 360 4.94 -3.28 25.39
C PHE A 360 5.95 -4.30 25.88
N MET A 361 7.14 -4.36 25.28
CA MET A 361 8.22 -5.25 25.72
C MET A 361 8.73 -4.88 27.11
N VAL A 362 8.94 -3.58 27.39
CA VAL A 362 9.34 -3.11 28.72
C VAL A 362 8.28 -3.48 29.75
N GLN A 363 6.99 -3.24 29.45
CA GLN A 363 5.90 -3.65 30.33
C GLN A 363 5.91 -5.16 30.58
N HIS A 364 6.14 -5.99 29.55
CA HIS A 364 6.10 -7.45 29.68
C HIS A 364 7.30 -8.04 30.40
N TYR A 365 8.52 -7.73 29.94
CA TYR A 365 9.75 -8.39 30.38
C TYR A 365 10.41 -7.74 31.59
N VAL A 366 10.24 -6.42 31.76
CA VAL A 366 10.89 -5.69 32.85
C VAL A 366 9.89 -5.43 33.98
N CYS A 367 8.76 -4.79 33.70
CA CYS A 367 7.87 -4.32 34.78
C CYS A 367 7.00 -5.42 35.39
N TYR A 368 6.47 -6.35 34.59
CA TYR A 368 5.44 -7.29 35.06
C TYR A 368 5.86 -8.77 35.02
N ASN A 369 7.13 -9.05 34.73
CA ASN A 369 7.65 -10.42 34.67
C ASN A 369 7.75 -11.08 36.07
N ASN A 370 8.11 -10.30 37.10
CA ASN A 370 8.38 -10.82 38.45
C ASN A 370 7.13 -11.38 39.16
N ARG A 371 5.92 -10.95 38.79
CA ARG A 371 4.67 -11.44 39.42
C ARG A 371 4.19 -12.79 38.91
N LYS A 372 4.69 -13.28 37.76
CA LYS A 372 4.41 -14.65 37.30
C LYS A 372 5.06 -15.71 38.20
N GLY A 373 6.13 -15.34 38.91
CA GLY A 373 6.79 -16.21 39.90
C GLY A 373 6.00 -16.32 41.20
N GLU A 374 5.46 -15.21 41.71
CA GLU A 374 4.74 -15.17 42.99
C GLU A 374 3.38 -15.90 42.93
N GLN A 375 2.63 -15.80 41.82
CA GLN A 375 1.34 -16.52 41.67
C GLN A 375 1.47 -18.04 41.43
N LYS A 376 2.66 -18.54 41.09
CA LYS A 376 2.93 -19.99 41.01
C LYS A 376 3.41 -20.58 42.34
N ALA A 377 3.74 -19.73 43.31
CA ALA A 377 4.25 -20.12 44.62
C ALA A 377 3.20 -20.03 45.75
N SER A 378 1.98 -19.56 45.45
CA SER A 378 0.79 -19.68 46.31
C SER A 378 -0.20 -20.67 45.70
#